data_AF-A0A645CS78-F1
#
_entry.id   AF-A0A645CS78-F1
#
_cell.length_a   1.000
_cell.length_b   1.000
_cell.length_c   1.000
_cell.angle_alpha   90.00
_cell.angle_beta   90.00
_cell.angle_gamma   90.00
#
_symmetry.space_group_name_H-M   'P 1'
#
loop_
_entity.id
_entity.type
_entity.pdbx_description
1 polymer ?
#
loop_
_entity_poly.entity_id
_entity_poly.type
_entity_poly.pdbx_seq_one_letter_code
_entity_poly.pdbx_strand_id
1 'polypeptide(L)'
;MIDITNSGTTKLLENKALEFSLVYTNFISSVNGKEEKANIALTSEKNFKQCGFGSFIDEDFHPKKGYGYLIPIENYRLPNIMSEDVIKVFNDRTSFNFKYTKITNPLYFITIPNCTLLLIVSEEDYEDVIKDVSPNHMGKINMFKFHHWKDTEEVVDRLQLALRNNNSNTTHQWVDSQKSNGESYIFSTIKEFNTRKQNGILSNFLAGFISSLFFIASSMLIYLKLCTEMEEERIKYNKLHRIGMKEEEFIKLIYKKLSLIFFSPLIFGGIPAYSYLFVMFNKLRFTKEFYLNSAYLFIAYVIFQSAYYLMARRRYVKNIISVVNQ
;
A
#
# COMPACT_ATOMS: atom_id res chain seq x y z
N MET A 1 24.67 20.83 -1.05
CA MET A 1 23.37 20.11 -1.17
C MET A 1 22.33 20.91 -1.93
N ILE A 2 22.08 22.18 -1.58
CA ILE A 2 21.09 23.03 -2.29
C ILE A 2 21.41 23.22 -3.78
N ASP A 3 22.69 23.29 -4.14
CA ASP A 3 23.10 23.39 -5.56
C ASP A 3 22.77 22.12 -6.37
N ILE A 4 22.80 20.95 -5.72
CA ILE A 4 22.43 19.67 -6.35
C ILE A 4 20.92 19.63 -6.59
N THR A 5 20.12 20.15 -5.65
CA THR A 5 18.66 20.22 -5.78
C THR A 5 18.20 21.24 -6.81
N ASN A 6 18.98 22.30 -7.06
CA ASN A 6 18.65 23.35 -8.04
C ASN A 6 19.16 23.05 -9.47
N SER A 7 20.08 22.10 -9.63
CA SER A 7 20.66 21.69 -10.92
C SER A 7 19.88 20.56 -11.60
N GLY A 8 18.67 20.25 -11.12
CA GLY A 8 17.78 19.24 -11.70
C GLY A 8 16.95 19.75 -12.86
N THR A 9 16.37 18.82 -13.63
CA THR A 9 15.41 19.10 -14.72
C THR A 9 14.08 19.64 -14.21
N THR A 10 13.76 19.43 -12.93
CA THR A 10 12.56 19.97 -12.27
C THR A 10 12.91 21.06 -11.25
N LYS A 11 12.04 22.07 -11.17
CA LYS A 11 12.17 23.18 -10.22
C LYS A 11 11.85 22.75 -8.78
N LEU A 12 12.69 23.18 -7.84
CA LEU A 12 12.43 23.10 -6.40
C LEU A 12 11.37 24.13 -6.00
N LEU A 13 10.32 23.69 -5.33
CA LEU A 13 9.20 24.53 -4.88
C LEU A 13 9.35 24.96 -3.43
N GLU A 14 9.67 24.01 -2.55
CA GLU A 14 9.82 24.25 -1.12
C GLU A 14 11.03 23.51 -0.57
N ASN A 15 11.75 24.15 0.34
CA ASN A 15 12.79 23.56 1.17
C ASN A 15 12.45 23.86 2.62
N LYS A 16 12.12 22.82 3.37
CA LYS A 16 11.76 22.92 4.79
C LYS A 16 12.66 22.00 5.59
N ALA A 17 12.75 22.25 6.89
CA ALA A 17 13.52 21.37 7.74
C ALA A 17 12.84 21.13 9.08
N LEU A 18 12.84 19.86 9.50
CA LEU A 18 12.40 19.45 10.81
C LEU A 18 13.63 19.40 11.73
N GLU A 19 13.60 20.23 12.78
CA GLU A 19 14.61 20.23 13.81
C GLU A 19 14.13 19.36 14.98
N PHE A 20 14.98 18.44 15.42
CA PHE A 20 14.66 17.50 16.48
C PHE A 20 15.86 17.30 17.42
N SER A 21 15.58 16.96 18.67
CA SER A 21 16.57 16.55 19.65
C SER A 21 16.53 15.03 19.80
N LEU A 22 17.70 14.38 19.77
CA LEU A 22 17.84 12.98 20.16
C LEU A 22 17.79 12.90 21.68
N VAL A 23 16.87 12.10 22.21
CA VAL A 23 16.71 11.96 23.66
C VAL A 23 16.51 10.49 24.03
N TYR A 24 17.09 10.09 25.14
CA TYR A 24 16.93 8.74 25.69
C TYR A 24 15.67 8.70 26.57
N THR A 25 14.87 7.65 26.46
CA THR A 25 13.67 7.53 27.30
C THR A 25 13.55 6.16 27.96
N ASN A 26 12.98 6.17 29.16
CA ASN A 26 12.41 4.97 29.76
C ASN A 26 10.88 5.12 29.72
N PHE A 27 10.22 4.16 29.09
CA PHE A 27 8.78 3.96 29.16
C PHE A 27 8.46 3.21 30.44
N ILE A 28 7.62 3.79 31.30
CA ILE A 28 7.09 3.09 32.47
C ILE A 28 5.64 2.74 32.18
N SER A 29 5.39 1.47 31.83
CA SER A 29 4.03 0.98 31.60
C SER A 29 3.28 0.82 32.92
N SER A 30 2.09 1.43 33.05
CA SER A 30 1.26 1.31 34.25
C SER A 30 0.71 -0.10 34.50
N VAL A 31 0.74 -0.99 33.50
CA VAL A 31 0.13 -2.34 33.59
C VAL A 31 1.07 -3.34 34.26
N ASN A 32 2.39 -3.20 34.09
CA ASN A 32 3.37 -4.16 34.60
C ASN A 32 4.52 -3.54 35.40
N GLY A 33 4.60 -2.20 35.50
CA GLY A 33 5.73 -1.51 36.15
C GLY A 33 7.09 -1.77 35.49
N LYS A 34 7.09 -2.35 34.28
CA LYS A 34 8.31 -2.64 33.53
C LYS A 34 8.80 -1.36 32.88
N GLU A 35 10.06 -1.03 33.15
CA GLU A 35 10.79 0.01 32.45
C GLU A 35 11.35 -0.55 31.14
N GLU A 36 10.88 -0.06 30.01
CA GLU A 36 11.46 -0.35 28.71
C GLU A 36 12.22 0.87 28.20
N LYS A 37 13.47 0.68 27.78
CA LYS A 37 14.29 1.76 27.24
C LYS A 37 14.08 1.87 25.74
N ALA A 38 13.78 3.07 25.25
CA ALA A 38 13.81 3.35 23.83
C ALA A 38 14.36 4.75 23.54
N ASN A 39 15.02 4.88 22.40
CA ASN A 39 15.53 6.15 21.92
C ASN A 39 14.43 6.84 21.13
N ILE A 40 14.18 8.11 21.43
CA ILE A 40 13.16 8.91 20.75
C ILE A 40 13.78 10.15 20.15
N ALA A 41 13.18 10.62 19.07
CA ALA A 41 13.36 11.98 18.61
C ALA A 41 12.30 12.87 19.27
N LEU A 42 12.69 14.04 19.75
CA LEU A 42 11.80 15.03 20.37
C LEU A 42 11.73 16.27 19.48
N THR A 43 10.52 16.72 19.13
CA THR A 43 10.26 17.91 18.31
C THR A 43 9.13 18.74 18.91
N SER A 44 9.12 20.05 18.64
CA SER A 44 7.98 20.89 18.97
C SER A 44 6.84 20.73 17.98
N GLU A 45 5.61 21.01 18.43
CA GLU A 45 4.41 21.11 17.59
C GLU A 45 4.63 22.05 16.41
N LYS A 46 5.26 23.21 16.65
CA LYS A 46 5.51 24.24 15.63
C LYS A 46 6.44 23.73 14.53
N ASN A 47 7.56 23.12 14.90
CA ASN A 47 8.52 22.54 13.96
C ASN A 47 7.86 21.43 13.13
N PHE A 48 7.03 20.60 13.76
CA PHE A 48 6.31 19.53 13.09
C PHE A 48 5.26 20.07 12.09
N LYS A 49 4.45 21.05 12.48
CA LYS A 49 3.41 21.65 11.62
C LYS A 49 3.98 22.34 10.39
N GLN A 50 5.16 22.98 10.52
CA GLN A 50 5.82 23.61 9.39
C GLN A 50 6.13 22.61 8.26
N CYS A 51 6.46 21.37 8.60
CA CYS A 51 6.90 20.33 7.66
C CYS A 51 5.79 19.73 6.78
N GLY A 52 4.53 20.14 6.96
CA GLY A 52 3.43 19.70 6.09
C GLY A 52 3.00 18.25 6.31
N PHE A 53 3.40 17.62 7.42
CA PHE A 53 2.96 16.26 7.78
C PHE A 53 1.47 16.16 8.13
N GLY A 54 0.78 17.29 8.29
CA GLY A 54 -0.64 17.34 8.60
C GLY A 54 -1.56 16.65 7.57
N SER A 55 -1.12 16.45 6.33
CA SER A 55 -1.89 15.65 5.35
C SER A 55 -1.78 14.14 5.58
N PHE A 56 -0.78 13.68 6.32
CA PHE A 56 -0.55 12.25 6.61
C PHE A 56 -1.13 11.82 7.95
N ILE A 57 -1.46 12.80 8.79
CA ILE A 57 -2.03 12.57 10.11
C ILE A 57 -3.32 13.37 10.16
N ASP A 58 -4.45 12.68 10.08
CA ASP A 58 -5.83 13.23 10.07
C ASP A 58 -6.22 13.96 11.39
N GLU A 59 -5.25 14.39 12.21
CA GLU A 59 -5.50 14.91 13.56
C GLU A 59 -4.75 16.22 13.84
N ASP A 60 -5.46 17.21 14.37
CA ASP A 60 -4.87 18.46 14.87
C ASP A 60 -4.08 18.19 16.16
N PHE A 61 -2.76 18.32 16.07
CA PHE A 61 -1.86 18.20 17.21
C PHE A 61 -1.87 19.49 18.02
N HIS A 62 -2.28 19.41 19.29
CA HIS A 62 -2.17 20.50 20.26
C HIS A 62 -1.82 19.94 21.65
N PRO A 63 -0.57 19.48 21.86
CA PRO A 63 -0.12 19.00 23.16
C PRO A 63 -0.22 20.12 24.22
N LYS A 64 -0.89 19.80 25.34
CA LYS A 64 -0.85 20.65 26.54
C LYS A 64 0.51 20.48 27.24
N LYS A 65 0.89 21.45 28.06
CA LYS A 65 2.12 21.37 28.87
C LYS A 65 2.18 20.07 29.68
N GLY A 66 3.29 19.35 29.62
CA GLY A 66 3.49 18.04 30.27
C GLY A 66 2.83 16.86 29.55
N TYR A 67 2.21 17.10 28.38
CA TYR A 67 1.64 16.07 27.52
C TYR A 67 2.36 16.02 26.17
N GLY A 68 2.42 14.84 25.57
CA GLY A 68 3.02 14.64 24.24
C GLY A 68 2.22 13.71 23.34
N TYR A 69 2.48 13.76 22.04
CA TYR A 69 1.97 12.81 21.06
C TYR A 69 3.11 11.90 20.61
N LEU A 70 2.87 10.59 20.66
CA LEU A 70 3.86 9.60 20.28
C LEU A 70 3.56 9.09 18.88
N ILE A 71 4.53 9.25 17.98
CA ILE A 71 4.44 8.82 16.60
C ILE A 71 5.46 7.71 16.37
N PRO A 72 5.04 6.50 15.97
CA PRO A 72 5.98 5.47 15.57
C PRO A 72 6.69 5.86 14.27
N ILE A 73 8.01 5.67 14.26
CA ILE A 73 8.83 5.79 13.07
C ILE A 73 9.01 4.37 12.53
N GLU A 74 8.87 4.18 11.21
CA GLU A 74 8.93 2.87 10.55
C GLU A 74 7.87 1.85 11.05
N ASN A 75 8.12 0.55 10.82
CA ASN A 75 7.28 -0.58 11.25
C ASN A 75 7.57 -1.00 12.71
N TYR A 76 7.96 -0.06 13.59
CA TYR A 76 8.22 -0.43 14.97
C TYR A 76 6.92 -0.83 15.68
N ARG A 77 6.91 -2.02 16.27
CA ARG A 77 5.84 -2.45 17.15
C ARG A 77 5.95 -1.61 18.41
N LEU A 78 4.97 -0.71 18.62
CA LEU A 78 4.88 0.05 19.85
C LEU A 78 5.00 -0.91 21.05
N PRO A 79 5.72 -0.50 22.11
CA PRO A 79 5.69 -1.23 23.37
C PRO A 79 4.23 -1.40 23.83
N ASN A 80 3.95 -2.32 24.74
CA ASN A 80 2.62 -2.46 25.33
C ASN A 80 2.33 -1.26 26.26
N ILE A 81 1.99 -0.12 25.68
CA ILE A 81 1.74 1.15 26.36
C ILE A 81 0.24 1.46 26.30
N MET A 82 -0.34 1.88 27.43
CA MET A 82 -1.74 2.33 27.56
C MET A 82 -1.79 3.86 27.64
N SER A 83 -2.85 4.46 27.10
CA SER A 83 -3.03 5.92 27.12
C SER A 83 -2.81 6.47 28.54
N GLU A 84 -2.09 7.60 28.65
CA GLU A 84 -1.69 8.23 29.92
C GLU A 84 -0.49 7.62 30.69
N ASP A 85 0.18 6.57 30.18
CA ASP A 85 1.45 6.13 30.78
C ASP A 85 2.51 7.26 30.76
N VAL A 86 3.38 7.26 31.77
CA VAL A 86 4.41 8.29 31.94
C VAL A 86 5.66 7.90 31.16
N ILE A 87 6.03 8.74 30.20
CA ILE A 87 7.30 8.70 29.48
C ILE A 87 8.28 9.55 30.26
N LYS A 88 9.32 8.90 30.81
CA LYS A 88 10.45 9.62 31.41
C LYS A 88 11.48 9.88 30.33
N VAL A 89 11.61 11.14 29.96
CA VAL A 89 12.55 11.65 28.98
C VAL A 89 13.81 12.09 29.72
N PHE A 90 14.93 11.45 29.42
CA PHE A 90 16.23 11.73 30.04
C PHE A 90 17.11 12.50 29.06
N ASN A 91 17.43 13.73 29.44
CA ASN A 91 18.49 14.51 28.84
C ASN A 91 19.81 14.28 29.61
N ASP A 92 20.94 14.72 29.04
CA ASP A 92 22.29 14.60 29.61
C ASP A 92 22.39 15.06 31.08
N ARG A 93 21.49 15.95 31.54
CA ARG A 93 21.50 16.56 32.88
C ARG A 93 20.17 16.51 33.65
N THR A 94 19.05 16.29 32.98
CA THR A 94 17.69 16.47 33.55
C THR A 94 16.73 15.38 33.08
N SER A 95 15.72 15.08 33.90
CA SER A 95 14.64 14.16 33.51
C SER A 95 13.29 14.89 33.51
N PHE A 96 12.53 14.68 32.44
CA PHE A 96 11.22 15.27 32.22
C PHE A 96 10.18 14.16 32.13
N ASN A 97 9.05 14.33 32.80
CA ASN A 97 7.96 13.36 32.78
C ASN A 97 6.85 13.88 31.87
N PHE A 98 6.57 13.15 30.79
CA PHE A 98 5.48 13.46 29.89
C PHE A 98 4.44 12.36 29.95
N LYS A 99 3.16 12.72 30.00
CA LYS A 99 2.08 11.78 29.74
C LYS A 99 1.74 11.84 28.26
N TYR A 100 1.79 10.71 27.55
CA TYR A 100 1.38 10.77 26.15
C TYR A 100 -0.14 10.69 26.03
N THR A 101 -0.69 11.47 25.09
CA THR A 101 -2.13 11.63 24.91
C THR A 101 -2.70 10.59 23.96
N LYS A 102 -1.97 10.30 22.87
CA LYS A 102 -2.44 9.39 21.82
C LYS A 102 -1.27 8.89 20.95
N ILE A 103 -1.48 7.71 20.38
CA ILE A 103 -0.61 7.13 19.35
C ILE A 103 -1.24 7.40 17.99
N THR A 104 -0.51 8.06 17.10
CA THR A 104 -0.98 8.36 15.74
C THR A 104 -0.52 7.33 14.72
N ASN A 105 -0.98 7.46 13.47
CA ASN A 105 -0.47 6.65 12.37
C ASN A 105 1.06 6.82 12.25
N PRO A 106 1.80 5.73 11.99
CA PRO A 106 3.25 5.77 11.86
C PRO A 106 3.71 6.57 10.63
N LEU A 107 4.84 7.25 10.77
CA LEU A 107 5.50 7.97 9.68
C LEU A 107 6.50 7.05 8.98
N TYR A 108 6.03 6.27 8.01
CA TYR A 108 6.84 5.28 7.30
C TYR A 108 7.95 5.86 6.41
N PHE A 109 7.90 7.16 6.13
CA PHE A 109 8.79 7.85 5.18
C PHE A 109 9.85 8.71 5.87
N ILE A 110 9.86 8.75 7.21
CA ILE A 110 10.91 9.41 7.98
C ILE A 110 11.72 8.32 8.63
N THR A 111 13.04 8.47 8.62
CA THR A 111 13.96 7.64 9.39
C THR A 111 14.85 8.56 10.20
N ILE A 112 14.97 8.27 11.49
CA ILE A 112 15.83 9.03 12.40
C ILE A 112 16.87 8.04 12.95
N PRO A 113 18.18 8.31 12.78
CA PRO A 113 19.22 7.39 13.23
C PRO A 113 19.05 7.03 14.70
N ASN A 114 19.11 5.74 15.00
CA ASN A 114 18.99 5.18 16.35
C ASN A 114 17.69 5.51 17.10
N CYS A 115 16.66 6.06 16.47
CA CYS A 115 15.36 6.38 17.09
C CYS A 115 14.22 5.60 16.44
N THR A 116 13.31 5.08 17.25
CA THR A 116 12.14 4.32 16.78
C THR A 116 10.82 5.08 16.95
N LEU A 117 10.83 6.18 17.70
CA LEU A 117 9.66 6.97 18.04
C LEU A 117 9.97 8.47 17.91
N LEU A 118 8.97 9.24 17.49
CA LEU A 118 8.98 10.70 17.48
C LEU A 118 7.97 11.20 18.52
N LEU A 119 8.42 11.97 19.49
CA LEU A 119 7.59 12.62 20.49
C LEU A 119 7.40 14.09 20.11
N ILE A 120 6.14 14.49 19.94
CA ILE A 120 5.75 15.88 19.72
C ILE A 120 5.29 16.47 21.05
N VAL A 121 5.95 17.54 21.50
CA VAL A 121 5.64 18.25 22.74
C VAL A 121 5.23 19.70 22.47
N SER A 122 4.71 20.36 23.50
CA SER A 122 4.41 21.80 23.45
C SER A 122 5.68 22.63 23.23
N GLU A 123 5.56 23.84 22.69
CA GLU A 123 6.72 24.72 22.45
C GLU A 123 7.45 25.06 23.76
N GLU A 124 6.71 25.28 24.85
CA GLU A 124 7.28 25.55 26.17
C GLU A 124 8.13 24.37 26.66
N ASP A 125 7.59 23.15 26.58
CA ASP A 125 8.29 21.95 27.01
C ASP A 125 9.52 21.66 26.13
N TYR A 126 9.44 21.97 24.83
CA TYR A 126 10.56 21.83 23.89
C TYR A 126 11.73 22.75 24.25
N GLU A 127 11.44 24.02 24.49
CA GLU A 127 12.41 25.03 24.93
C GLU A 127 13.05 24.64 26.27
N ASP A 128 12.26 24.14 27.22
CA ASP A 128 12.77 23.69 28.52
C ASP A 128 13.69 22.46 28.40
N VAL A 129 13.37 21.52 27.51
CA VAL A 129 14.22 20.36 27.25
C VAL A 129 15.54 20.80 26.61
N ILE A 130 15.52 21.66 25.58
CA ILE A 130 16.71 21.99 24.77
C ILE A 130 17.74 22.85 25.50
N LYS A 131 17.34 23.67 26.47
CA LYS A 131 18.28 24.51 27.26
C LYS A 131 19.44 23.70 27.85
N ASP A 132 19.20 22.44 28.19
CA ASP A 132 20.16 21.55 28.83
C ASP A 132 20.85 20.56 27.85
N VAL A 133 20.44 20.52 26.57
CA VAL A 133 20.92 19.56 25.57
C VAL A 133 22.24 20.01 24.94
N SER A 134 23.22 19.10 24.84
CA SER A 134 24.45 19.33 24.06
C SER A 134 24.14 19.48 22.56
N PRO A 135 24.78 20.41 21.82
CA PRO A 135 24.58 20.57 20.38
C PRO A 135 24.73 19.29 19.55
N ASN A 136 25.49 18.31 20.05
CA ASN A 136 25.72 17.02 19.39
C ASN A 136 24.48 16.11 19.36
N HIS A 137 23.47 16.37 20.19
CA HIS A 137 22.20 15.65 20.20
C HIS A 137 21.13 16.33 19.33
N MET A 138 21.44 17.45 18.69
CA MET A 138 20.51 18.14 17.79
C MET A 138 20.66 17.63 16.35
N GLY A 139 19.53 17.26 15.75
CA GLY A 139 19.45 16.77 14.38
C GLY A 139 18.51 17.63 13.52
N LYS A 140 18.73 17.57 12.19
CA LYS A 140 17.91 18.27 11.21
C LYS A 140 17.60 17.38 10.01
N ILE A 141 16.32 17.18 9.72
CA ILE A 141 15.85 16.52 8.50
C ILE A 141 15.49 17.60 7.49
N ASN A 142 16.16 17.62 6.34
CA ASN A 142 15.81 18.52 5.25
C ASN A 142 14.81 17.85 4.29
N MET A 143 13.77 18.59 3.92
CA MET A 143 12.68 18.13 3.08
C MET A 143 12.57 19.01 1.84
N PHE A 144 12.57 18.38 0.67
CA PHE A 144 12.54 19.05 -0.62
C PHE A 144 11.27 18.68 -1.37
N LYS A 145 10.51 19.69 -1.80
CA LYS A 145 9.32 19.53 -2.63
C LYS A 145 9.61 20.00 -4.04
N PHE A 146 9.42 19.13 -5.03
CA PHE A 146 9.63 19.42 -6.45
C PHE A 146 8.31 19.53 -7.20
N HIS A 147 8.28 20.32 -8.28
CA HIS A 147 7.10 20.44 -9.13
C HIS A 147 6.75 19.12 -9.82
N HIS A 148 7.70 18.52 -10.53
CA HIS A 148 7.57 17.20 -11.14
C HIS A 148 8.44 16.20 -10.41
N TRP A 149 7.92 15.65 -9.31
CA TRP A 149 8.67 14.69 -8.47
C TRP A 149 9.14 13.45 -9.24
N LYS A 150 8.48 13.08 -10.34
CA LYS A 150 8.86 11.92 -11.18
C LYS A 150 10.19 12.13 -11.91
N ASP A 151 10.57 13.37 -12.17
CA ASP A 151 11.80 13.72 -12.90
C ASP A 151 12.98 13.97 -11.95
N THR A 152 12.85 13.57 -10.67
CA THR A 152 13.87 13.81 -9.64
C THR A 152 14.90 12.69 -9.51
N GLU A 153 14.80 11.63 -10.32
CA GLU A 153 15.65 10.45 -10.20
C GLU A 153 17.15 10.79 -10.20
N GLU A 154 17.61 11.54 -11.21
CA GLU A 154 19.01 11.96 -11.29
C GLU A 154 19.44 12.84 -10.10
N VAL A 155 18.57 13.77 -9.67
CA VAL A 155 18.85 14.67 -8.53
C VAL A 155 19.02 13.85 -7.25
N VAL A 156 18.13 12.89 -7.02
CA VAL A 156 18.14 12.01 -5.84
C VAL A 156 19.38 11.12 -5.86
N ASP A 157 19.79 10.61 -7.02
CA ASP A 157 21.01 9.80 -7.16
C ASP A 157 22.26 10.63 -6.87
N ARG A 158 22.37 11.83 -7.44
CA ARG A 158 23.48 12.75 -7.14
C ARG A 158 23.51 13.14 -5.66
N LEU A 159 22.36 13.36 -5.05
CA LEU A 159 22.25 13.71 -3.62
C LEU A 159 22.65 12.52 -2.73
N GLN A 160 22.24 11.29 -3.07
CA GLN A 160 22.67 10.09 -2.36
C GLN A 160 24.18 9.85 -2.47
N LEU A 161 24.75 10.02 -3.67
CA LEU A 161 26.19 9.90 -3.87
C LEU A 161 26.96 10.96 -3.07
N ALA A 162 26.50 12.22 -3.09
CA ALA A 162 27.12 13.31 -2.34
C ALA A 162 27.06 13.07 -0.82
N LEU A 163 25.92 12.61 -0.28
CA LEU A 163 25.81 12.28 1.14
C LEU A 163 26.70 11.10 1.53
N ARG A 164 26.72 10.05 0.72
CA ARG A 164 27.56 8.87 0.97
C ARG A 164 29.05 9.24 1.00
N ASN A 165 29.51 10.07 0.05
CA ASN A 165 30.90 10.51 -0.01
C ASN A 165 31.29 11.43 1.15
N ASN A 166 30.38 12.32 1.57
CA ASN A 166 30.63 13.16 2.74
C ASN A 166 30.71 12.32 4.02
N ASN A 167 29.81 11.36 4.20
CA ASN A 167 29.76 10.51 5.38
C ASN A 167 30.97 9.55 5.48
N SER A 168 31.50 9.07 4.34
CA SER A 168 32.72 8.24 4.34
C SER A 168 33.98 8.99 4.80
N ASN A 169 34.00 10.32 4.69
CA ASN A 169 35.14 11.13 5.12
C ASN A 169 35.14 11.42 6.63
N THR A 170 34.03 11.12 7.34
CA THR A 170 33.85 11.28 8.80
C THR A 170 34.12 9.98 9.60
N THR A 171 34.88 9.05 9.03
CA THR A 171 35.14 7.72 9.62
C THR A 171 36.05 7.80 10.84
N HIS A 172 35.52 8.15 12.01
CA HIS A 172 35.97 7.70 13.32
C HIS A 172 34.86 8.00 14.35
N GLN A 173 33.94 7.06 14.64
CA GLN A 173 33.39 6.89 16.00
C GLN A 173 32.37 5.77 16.25
N TRP A 174 31.86 5.04 15.25
CA TRP A 174 30.83 4.02 15.50
C TRP A 174 31.14 2.72 14.76
N VAL A 175 32.12 1.95 15.27
CA VAL A 175 32.62 0.72 14.63
C VAL A 175 31.88 -0.55 15.08
N ASP A 176 31.13 -0.52 16.17
CA ASP A 176 30.52 -1.74 16.72
C ASP A 176 29.01 -1.84 16.46
N SER A 177 28.63 -1.89 15.19
CA SER A 177 27.48 -2.71 14.77
C SER A 177 27.65 -3.11 13.32
N GLN A 178 27.69 -4.42 13.09
CA GLN A 178 27.89 -5.00 11.76
C GLN A 178 26.90 -4.43 10.73
N LYS A 179 27.42 -4.08 9.53
CA LYS A 179 26.68 -3.78 8.28
C LYS A 179 25.96 -2.42 8.15
N SER A 180 26.22 -1.41 8.97
CA SER A 180 25.63 -0.06 8.76
C SER A 180 26.70 1.05 8.65
N ASN A 181 27.66 0.87 7.73
CA ASN A 181 28.64 1.92 7.45
C ASN A 181 27.95 3.10 6.74
N GLY A 182 27.57 4.13 7.50
CA GLY A 182 27.28 5.47 7.00
C GLY A 182 26.10 5.56 6.04
N GLU A 183 25.00 4.84 6.29
CA GLU A 183 23.81 4.94 5.46
C GLU A 183 23.23 6.35 5.56
N SER A 184 23.45 7.15 4.52
CA SER A 184 22.72 8.39 4.33
C SER A 184 21.26 8.04 4.10
N TYR A 185 20.45 8.19 5.14
CA TYR A 185 19.01 7.97 5.05
C TYR A 185 18.37 9.06 4.20
N ILE A 186 18.11 8.75 2.93
CA ILE A 186 17.29 9.57 2.05
C ILE A 186 16.02 8.78 1.76
N PHE A 187 14.89 9.33 2.20
CA PHE A 187 13.61 8.93 1.65
C PHE A 187 13.35 9.69 0.34
N SER A 188 12.98 8.97 -0.71
CA SER A 188 12.64 9.57 -1.99
C SER A 188 11.43 8.90 -2.61
N THR A 189 10.42 9.71 -2.93
CA THR A 189 9.18 9.23 -3.56
C THR A 189 9.43 8.58 -4.92
N ILE A 190 10.38 9.08 -5.71
CA ILE A 190 10.71 8.47 -7.02
C ILE A 190 11.38 7.11 -6.87
N LYS A 191 12.27 6.94 -5.90
CA LYS A 191 12.91 5.64 -5.63
C LYS A 191 11.88 4.62 -5.16
N GLU A 192 11.05 4.98 -4.18
CA GLU A 192 9.95 4.13 -3.71
C GLU A 192 9.01 3.75 -4.85
N PHE A 193 8.64 4.71 -5.70
CA PHE A 193 7.77 4.46 -6.86
C PHE A 193 8.43 3.49 -7.85
N ASN A 194 9.70 3.70 -8.20
CA ASN A 194 10.43 2.84 -9.15
C ASN A 194 10.63 1.44 -8.58
N THR A 195 10.99 1.29 -7.31
CA THR A 195 11.11 -0.02 -6.63
C THR A 195 9.76 -0.75 -6.62
N ARG A 196 8.67 -0.08 -6.23
CA ARG A 196 7.33 -0.67 -6.24
C ARG A 196 6.87 -1.04 -7.65
N LYS A 197 7.17 -0.21 -8.64
CA LYS A 197 6.89 -0.48 -10.05
C LYS A 197 7.65 -1.73 -10.53
N GLN A 198 8.95 -1.82 -10.26
CA GLN A 198 9.78 -2.97 -10.62
C GLN A 198 9.28 -4.26 -9.96
N ASN A 199 9.02 -4.21 -8.66
CA ASN A 199 8.48 -5.36 -7.91
C ASN A 199 7.09 -5.77 -8.42
N GLY A 200 6.26 -4.80 -8.81
CA GLY A 200 4.93 -5.03 -9.34
C GLY A 200 4.89 -5.63 -10.74
N ILE A 201 5.89 -5.35 -11.60
CA ILE A 201 5.90 -5.82 -13.00
C ILE A 201 5.88 -7.36 -13.09
N LEU A 202 6.73 -8.05 -12.32
CA LEU A 202 6.77 -9.51 -12.34
C LEU A 202 5.48 -10.14 -11.82
N SER A 203 4.94 -9.59 -10.73
CA SER A 203 3.67 -10.04 -10.15
C SER A 203 2.51 -9.87 -11.14
N ASN A 204 2.42 -8.71 -11.79
CA ASN A 204 1.39 -8.42 -12.78
C ASN A 204 1.51 -9.32 -14.02
N PHE A 205 2.73 -9.56 -14.50
CA PHE A 205 2.97 -10.48 -15.62
C PHE A 205 2.52 -11.89 -15.28
N LEU A 206 2.94 -12.41 -14.12
CA LEU A 206 2.60 -13.76 -13.70
C LEU A 206 1.09 -13.91 -13.46
N ALA A 207 0.47 -12.95 -12.78
CA ALA A 207 -0.97 -12.94 -12.54
C ALA A 207 -1.76 -12.91 -13.86
N GLY A 208 -1.36 -12.07 -14.82
CA GLY A 208 -1.98 -12.01 -16.15
C GLY A 208 -1.80 -13.29 -16.97
N PHE A 209 -0.60 -13.87 -16.93
CA PHE A 209 -0.30 -15.12 -17.64
C PHE A 209 -1.10 -16.31 -17.08
N ILE A 210 -1.09 -16.48 -15.76
CA ILE A 210 -1.85 -17.54 -15.07
C ILE A 210 -3.35 -17.37 -15.34
N SER A 211 -3.88 -16.16 -15.23
CA SER A 211 -5.29 -15.87 -15.51
C SER A 211 -5.67 -16.24 -16.94
N SER A 212 -4.81 -15.92 -17.92
CA SER A 212 -5.03 -16.25 -19.33
C SER A 212 -5.05 -17.76 -19.57
N LEU A 213 -4.12 -18.51 -18.95
CA LEU A 213 -4.09 -19.97 -19.05
C LEU A 213 -5.36 -20.61 -18.49
N PHE A 214 -5.78 -20.20 -17.29
CA PHE A 214 -7.02 -20.69 -16.69
C PHE A 214 -8.25 -20.31 -17.50
N PHE A 215 -8.27 -19.10 -18.07
CA PHE A 215 -9.36 -18.66 -18.93
C PHE A 215 -9.48 -19.53 -20.19
N ILE A 216 -8.36 -19.79 -20.89
CA ILE A 216 -8.33 -20.67 -22.06
C ILE A 216 -8.73 -22.09 -21.69
N ALA A 217 -8.18 -22.64 -20.60
CA ALA A 217 -8.52 -23.99 -20.12
C ALA A 217 -10.01 -24.12 -19.78
N SER A 218 -10.59 -23.15 -19.06
CA SER A 218 -12.02 -23.14 -18.74
C SER A 218 -12.90 -23.03 -19.99
N SER A 219 -12.47 -22.22 -20.96
CA SER A 219 -13.20 -22.05 -22.24
C SER A 219 -13.19 -23.33 -23.04
N MET A 220 -12.06 -24.05 -23.04
CA MET A 220 -11.90 -25.35 -23.67
C MET A 220 -12.75 -26.42 -22.98
N LEU A 221 -12.85 -26.43 -21.64
CA LEU A 221 -13.70 -27.35 -20.90
C LEU A 221 -15.19 -27.17 -21.25
N ILE A 222 -15.66 -25.92 -21.33
CA ILE A 222 -17.03 -25.62 -21.75
C ILE A 222 -17.25 -26.10 -23.19
N TYR A 223 -16.28 -25.86 -24.08
CA TYR A 223 -16.36 -26.30 -25.47
C TYR A 223 -16.44 -27.83 -25.58
N LEU A 224 -15.57 -28.57 -24.89
CA LEU A 224 -15.57 -30.03 -24.88
C LEU A 224 -16.90 -30.57 -24.35
N LYS A 225 -17.39 -30.03 -23.22
CA LYS A 225 -18.69 -30.40 -22.68
C LYS A 225 -19.83 -30.18 -23.69
N LEU A 226 -19.79 -29.05 -24.39
CA LEU A 226 -20.77 -28.70 -25.40
C LEU A 226 -20.73 -29.69 -26.58
N CYS A 227 -19.54 -30.09 -27.03
CA CYS A 227 -19.37 -31.08 -28.08
C CYS A 227 -19.87 -32.47 -27.65
N THR A 228 -19.53 -32.93 -26.45
CA THR A 228 -19.95 -34.25 -25.95
C THR A 228 -21.46 -34.34 -25.76
N GLU A 229 -22.11 -33.28 -25.27
CA GLU A 229 -23.57 -33.24 -25.10
C GLU A 229 -24.34 -33.02 -26.41
N MET A 230 -23.65 -32.62 -27.50
CA MET A 230 -24.30 -32.24 -28.77
C MET A 230 -25.06 -33.39 -29.44
N GLU A 231 -24.51 -34.60 -29.40
CA GLU A 231 -25.13 -35.77 -30.03
C GLU A 231 -26.40 -36.21 -29.30
N GLU A 232 -26.36 -36.23 -27.96
CA GLU A 232 -27.53 -36.52 -27.14
C GLU A 232 -28.65 -35.48 -27.34
N GLU A 233 -28.29 -34.20 -27.43
CA GLU A 233 -29.26 -33.13 -27.68
C GLU A 233 -29.89 -33.25 -29.07
N ARG A 234 -29.14 -33.69 -30.10
CA ARG A 234 -29.71 -33.98 -31.42
C ARG A 234 -30.74 -35.12 -31.37
N ILE A 235 -30.43 -36.20 -30.65
CA ILE A 235 -31.36 -37.33 -30.51
C ILE A 235 -32.64 -36.87 -29.78
N LYS A 236 -32.51 -36.03 -28.74
CA LYS A 236 -33.66 -35.44 -28.04
C LYS A 236 -34.49 -34.55 -28.96
N TYR A 237 -33.85 -33.71 -29.78
CA TYR A 237 -34.53 -32.89 -30.77
C TYR A 237 -35.40 -33.72 -31.72
N ASN A 238 -34.83 -34.76 -32.34
CA ASN A 238 -35.56 -35.60 -33.29
C ASN A 238 -36.76 -36.31 -32.65
N LYS A 239 -36.62 -36.76 -31.40
CA LYS A 239 -37.72 -37.39 -30.65
C LYS A 239 -38.85 -36.42 -30.35
N LEU A 240 -38.52 -35.21 -29.88
CA LEU A 240 -39.52 -34.20 -29.54
C LEU A 240 -40.18 -33.59 -30.79
N HIS A 241 -39.42 -33.40 -31.87
CA HIS A 241 -39.94 -32.91 -33.13
C HIS A 241 -40.98 -33.87 -33.73
N ARG A 242 -40.75 -35.19 -33.63
CA ARG A 242 -41.73 -36.22 -34.03
C ARG A 242 -43.05 -36.18 -33.25
N ILE A 243 -43.06 -35.61 -32.05
CA ILE A 243 -44.25 -35.47 -31.19
C ILE A 243 -44.92 -34.09 -31.40
N GLY A 244 -44.43 -33.29 -32.35
CA GLY A 244 -45.02 -31.99 -32.72
C GLY A 244 -44.39 -30.78 -32.04
N MET A 245 -43.23 -30.93 -31.39
CA MET A 245 -42.51 -29.78 -30.82
C MET A 245 -42.03 -28.83 -31.92
N LYS A 246 -42.30 -27.53 -31.74
CA LYS A 246 -41.80 -26.50 -32.65
C LYS A 246 -40.31 -26.27 -32.45
N GLU A 247 -39.60 -26.02 -33.54
CA GLU A 247 -38.16 -25.74 -33.53
C GLU A 247 -37.80 -24.54 -32.64
N GLU A 248 -38.62 -23.48 -32.68
CA GLU A 248 -38.44 -22.27 -31.87
C GLU A 248 -38.47 -22.55 -30.35
N GLU A 249 -39.35 -23.47 -29.91
CA GLU A 249 -39.46 -23.85 -28.50
C GLU A 249 -38.22 -24.61 -28.04
N PHE A 250 -37.69 -25.49 -28.92
CA PHE A 250 -36.48 -26.24 -28.65
C PHE A 250 -35.23 -25.35 -28.60
N ILE A 251 -35.10 -24.40 -29.54
CA ILE A 251 -34.02 -23.41 -29.55
C ILE A 251 -34.02 -22.59 -28.25
N LYS A 252 -35.21 -22.17 -27.77
CA LYS A 252 -35.34 -21.40 -26.52
C LYS A 252 -34.88 -22.21 -25.30
N LEU A 253 -35.19 -23.50 -25.26
CA LEU A 253 -34.72 -24.40 -24.20
C LEU A 253 -33.20 -24.55 -24.20
N ILE A 254 -32.60 -24.76 -25.38
CA ILE A 254 -31.14 -24.82 -25.54
C ILE A 254 -30.49 -23.53 -25.08
N TYR A 255 -31.02 -22.37 -25.46
CA TYR A 255 -30.47 -21.09 -25.05
C TYR A 255 -30.48 -20.89 -23.54
N LYS A 256 -31.54 -21.35 -22.85
CA LYS A 256 -31.63 -21.31 -21.40
C LYS A 256 -30.62 -22.26 -20.74
N LYS A 257 -30.46 -23.48 -21.27
CA LYS A 257 -29.48 -24.47 -20.81
C LYS A 257 -28.05 -23.94 -20.95
N LEU A 258 -27.68 -23.45 -22.15
CA LEU A 258 -26.36 -22.86 -22.39
C LEU A 258 -26.12 -21.64 -21.51
N SER A 259 -27.13 -20.79 -21.31
CA SER A 259 -26.99 -19.63 -20.42
C SER A 259 -26.63 -20.06 -19.00
N LEU A 260 -27.29 -21.08 -18.45
CA LEU A 260 -26.96 -21.59 -17.12
C LEU A 260 -25.52 -22.14 -17.06
N ILE A 261 -25.08 -22.88 -18.07
CA ILE A 261 -23.72 -23.42 -18.12
C ILE A 261 -22.68 -22.30 -18.18
N PHE A 262 -22.87 -21.31 -19.05
CA PHE A 262 -21.91 -20.22 -19.26
C PHE A 262 -21.89 -19.19 -18.13
N PHE A 263 -23.02 -18.88 -17.51
CA PHE A 263 -23.08 -17.90 -16.43
C PHE A 263 -22.88 -18.52 -15.03
N SER A 264 -22.92 -19.85 -14.90
CA SER A 264 -22.64 -20.52 -13.62
C SER A 264 -21.28 -20.15 -13.00
N PRO A 265 -20.14 -20.10 -13.73
CA PRO A 265 -18.85 -19.72 -13.14
C PRO A 265 -18.83 -18.26 -12.68
N LEU A 266 -19.58 -17.39 -13.37
CA LEU A 266 -19.71 -15.97 -13.00
C LEU A 266 -20.46 -15.81 -11.68
N ILE A 267 -21.56 -16.55 -11.50
CA ILE A 267 -22.38 -16.48 -10.29
C ILE A 267 -21.67 -17.13 -9.10
N PHE A 268 -21.16 -18.35 -9.26
CA PHE A 268 -20.59 -19.13 -8.16
C PHE A 268 -19.11 -18.85 -7.89
N GLY A 269 -18.36 -18.37 -8.88
CA GLY A 269 -16.95 -18.00 -8.73
C GLY A 269 -16.73 -16.50 -8.71
N GLY A 270 -17.28 -15.78 -9.69
CA GLY A 270 -17.06 -14.35 -9.87
C GLY A 270 -17.61 -13.48 -8.74
N ILE A 271 -18.86 -13.68 -8.32
CA ILE A 271 -19.49 -12.87 -7.27
C ILE A 271 -18.78 -13.04 -5.92
N PRO A 272 -18.49 -14.26 -5.42
CA PRO A 272 -17.74 -14.43 -4.19
C PRO A 272 -16.32 -13.87 -4.27
N ALA A 273 -15.63 -14.04 -5.40
CA ALA A 273 -14.29 -13.49 -5.60
C ALA A 273 -14.29 -11.95 -5.53
N TYR A 274 -15.24 -11.29 -6.19
CA TYR A 274 -15.38 -9.83 -6.13
C TYR A 274 -15.71 -9.34 -4.71
N SER A 275 -16.60 -10.06 -4.02
CA SER A 275 -16.97 -9.77 -2.62
C SER A 275 -15.77 -9.89 -1.68
N TYR A 276 -14.94 -10.92 -1.87
CA TYR A 276 -13.70 -11.10 -1.11
C TYR A 276 -12.73 -9.94 -1.34
N LEU A 277 -12.51 -9.55 -2.60
CA LEU A 277 -11.65 -8.40 -2.92
C LEU A 277 -12.16 -7.11 -2.26
N PHE A 278 -13.47 -6.87 -2.29
CA PHE A 278 -14.07 -5.70 -1.65
C PHE A 278 -13.78 -5.65 -0.14
N VAL A 279 -13.97 -6.77 0.56
CA VAL A 279 -13.67 -6.86 2.00
C VAL A 279 -12.18 -6.70 2.28
N MET A 280 -11.32 -7.34 1.49
CA MET A 280 -9.87 -7.26 1.64
C MET A 280 -9.37 -5.83 1.46
N PHE A 281 -9.84 -5.12 0.42
CA PHE A 281 -9.46 -3.74 0.17
C PHE A 281 -9.88 -2.80 1.30
N ASN A 282 -11.05 -3.05 1.90
CA ASN A 282 -11.52 -2.25 3.01
C ASN A 282 -10.66 -2.49 4.26
N LYS A 283 -10.33 -3.76 4.56
CA LYS A 283 -9.48 -4.12 5.69
C LYS A 283 -8.07 -3.55 5.59
N LEU A 284 -7.51 -3.51 4.38
CA LEU A 284 -6.15 -3.01 4.11
C LEU A 284 -6.12 -1.51 3.79
N ARG A 285 -7.27 -0.81 3.88
CA ARG A 285 -7.38 0.64 3.63
C ARG A 285 -6.80 1.08 2.28
N PHE A 286 -7.01 0.27 1.24
CA PHE A 286 -6.62 0.66 -0.11
C PHE A 286 -7.41 1.87 -0.59
N THR A 287 -6.80 2.64 -1.50
CA THR A 287 -7.43 3.84 -2.09
C THR A 287 -8.62 3.46 -2.98
N LYS A 288 -9.53 4.42 -3.18
CA LYS A 288 -10.74 4.24 -4.02
C LYS A 288 -10.41 3.76 -5.44
N GLU A 289 -9.24 4.11 -5.96
CA GLU A 289 -8.76 3.72 -7.29
C GLU A 289 -8.68 2.20 -7.47
N PHE A 290 -8.29 1.46 -6.42
CA PHE A 290 -8.22 -0.01 -6.49
C PHE A 290 -9.60 -0.63 -6.72
N TYR A 291 -10.63 -0.11 -6.05
CA TYR A 291 -12.01 -0.58 -6.23
C TYR A 291 -12.50 -0.34 -7.65
N LEU A 292 -12.25 0.85 -8.20
CA LEU A 292 -12.64 1.20 -9.57
C LEU A 292 -11.94 0.29 -10.58
N ASN A 293 -10.62 0.09 -10.43
CA ASN A 293 -9.84 -0.78 -11.31
C ASN A 293 -10.34 -2.23 -11.29
N SER A 294 -10.65 -2.78 -10.10
CA SER A 294 -11.23 -4.12 -10.00
C SER A 294 -12.64 -4.21 -10.59
N ALA A 295 -13.46 -3.18 -10.44
CA ALA A 295 -14.78 -3.13 -11.07
C ALA A 295 -14.68 -3.11 -12.60
N TYR A 296 -13.76 -2.32 -13.18
CA TYR A 296 -13.51 -2.31 -14.62
C TYR A 296 -13.10 -3.70 -15.14
N LEU A 297 -12.21 -4.39 -14.44
CA LEU A 297 -11.80 -5.76 -14.79
C LEU A 297 -12.96 -6.76 -14.73
N PHE A 298 -13.81 -6.67 -13.71
CA PHE A 298 -14.98 -7.54 -13.57
C PHE A 298 -15.99 -7.30 -14.70
N ILE A 299 -16.26 -6.03 -15.04
CA ILE A 299 -17.14 -5.66 -16.16
C ILE A 299 -16.56 -6.18 -17.49
N ALA A 300 -15.26 -6.01 -17.71
CA ALA A 300 -14.60 -6.54 -18.91
C ALA A 300 -14.77 -8.05 -19.01
N TYR A 301 -14.58 -8.79 -17.91
CA TYR A 301 -14.82 -10.23 -17.86
C TYR A 301 -16.27 -10.61 -18.22
N VAL A 302 -17.27 -9.90 -17.66
CA VAL A 302 -18.69 -10.13 -17.98
C VAL A 302 -18.97 -9.90 -19.47
N ILE A 303 -18.37 -8.87 -20.07
CA ILE A 303 -18.52 -8.55 -21.50
C ILE A 303 -17.91 -9.68 -22.35
N PHE A 304 -16.68 -10.11 -22.05
CA PHE A 304 -16.03 -11.21 -22.76
C PHE A 304 -16.83 -12.52 -22.65
N GLN A 305 -17.30 -12.85 -21.45
CA GLN A 305 -18.11 -14.05 -21.20
C GLN A 305 -19.43 -14.00 -21.98
N SER A 306 -20.08 -12.83 -22.01
CA SER A 306 -21.32 -12.61 -22.75
C SER A 306 -21.09 -12.73 -24.26
N ALA A 307 -20.02 -12.14 -24.79
CA ALA A 307 -19.66 -12.26 -26.20
C ALA A 307 -19.39 -13.72 -26.59
N TYR A 308 -18.66 -14.46 -25.75
CA TYR A 308 -18.40 -15.89 -25.96
C TYR A 308 -19.69 -16.72 -25.96
N TYR A 309 -20.60 -16.47 -25.01
CA TYR A 309 -21.92 -17.10 -24.98
C TYR A 309 -22.73 -16.84 -26.27
N LEU A 310 -22.74 -15.58 -26.75
CA LEU A 310 -23.45 -15.22 -27.99
C LEU A 310 -22.89 -15.95 -29.22
N MET A 311 -21.57 -16.12 -29.30
CA MET A 311 -20.93 -16.87 -30.39
C MET A 311 -21.22 -18.36 -30.28
N ALA A 312 -21.05 -18.94 -29.08
CA ALA A 312 -21.23 -20.37 -28.84
C ALA A 312 -22.68 -20.80 -29.10
N ARG A 313 -23.68 -20.05 -28.60
CA ARG A 313 -25.10 -20.41 -28.78
C ARG A 313 -25.52 -20.43 -30.26
N ARG A 314 -25.00 -19.50 -31.07
CA ARG A 314 -25.29 -19.42 -32.51
C ARG A 314 -24.70 -20.63 -33.24
N ARG A 315 -23.44 -20.97 -32.95
CA ARG A 315 -22.79 -22.15 -33.54
C ARG A 315 -23.47 -23.46 -33.14
N TYR A 316 -23.83 -23.59 -31.86
CA TYR A 316 -24.43 -24.80 -31.33
C TYR A 316 -25.79 -25.10 -31.97
N VAL A 317 -26.67 -24.09 -32.04
CA VAL A 317 -27.98 -24.23 -32.67
C VAL A 317 -27.86 -24.53 -34.16
N LYS A 318 -26.95 -23.85 -34.87
CA LYS A 318 -26.70 -24.12 -36.29
C LYS A 318 -26.32 -25.59 -36.52
N ASN A 319 -25.43 -26.15 -35.71
CA ASN A 319 -24.96 -27.54 -35.87
C ASN A 319 -26.03 -28.61 -35.55
N ILE A 320 -26.98 -28.30 -34.67
CA ILE A 320 -28.08 -29.21 -34.35
C ILE A 320 -29.11 -29.22 -35.49
N ILE A 321 -29.50 -28.04 -35.98
CA ILE A 321 -30.54 -27.91 -37.01
C ILE A 321 -30.03 -28.30 -38.41
N SER A 322 -28.80 -27.92 -38.77
CA SER A 322 -28.31 -28.08 -40.15
C SER A 322 -28.19 -29.53 -40.64
N VAL A 323 -28.20 -30.51 -39.74
CA VAL A 323 -28.05 -31.93 -40.09
C VAL A 323 -29.37 -32.68 -40.01
N VAL A 324 -30.46 -32.03 -39.59
CA VAL A 324 -31.81 -32.65 -39.61
C VAL A 324 -32.53 -32.37 -40.92
N ASN A 325 -32.07 -31.37 -41.68
CA ASN A 325 -32.56 -31.06 -43.03
C ASN A 325 -31.80 -31.82 -44.15
N GLN A 326 -30.98 -32.82 -43.79
CA GLN A 326 -30.40 -33.83 -44.68
C GLN A 326 -30.98 -35.18 -44.30
#